data_AF-A0A953TF09-F1
#
_entry.id   AF-A0A953TF09-F1
#
_cell.length_a   1.000
_cell.length_b   1.000
_cell.length_c   1.000
_cell.angle_alpha   90.00
_cell.angle_beta   90.00
_cell.angle_gamma   90.00
#
_symmetry.space_group_name_H-M   'P 1'
#
loop_
_entity.id
_entity.type
_entity.pdbx_description
1 polymer ?
#
loop_
_entity_poly.entity_id
_entity_poly.type
_entity_poly.pdbx_seq_one_letter_code
_entity_poly.pdbx_strand_id
1 'polypeptide(L)'
;MLRLISEHPKVAPKTLTRLSHHPYAAIRENIARHPNTDGPTLSRLSRDRSQPLWYLVAFNPNAPGPLRKKLQERMRRLGEKPATQ
;
A
#
# COMPACT_ATOMS: atom_id res chain seq x y z
N MET A 1 10.53 14.71 10.14
CA MET A 1 11.34 13.57 10.66
C MET A 1 10.74 12.20 10.35
N LEU A 2 9.45 11.93 10.60
CA LEU A 2 8.86 10.58 10.39
C LEU A 2 8.91 10.05 8.94
N ARG A 3 8.97 10.95 7.94
CA ARG A 3 9.17 10.59 6.52
C ARG A 3 10.45 9.79 6.29
N LEU A 4 11.56 10.21 6.91
CA LEU A 4 12.87 9.55 6.79
C LEU A 4 12.87 8.15 7.40
N ILE A 5 12.12 7.95 8.49
CA ILE A 5 12.01 6.64 9.15
C ILE A 5 11.21 5.70 8.25
N SER A 6 10.09 6.14 7.69
CA SER A 6 9.26 5.28 6.82
C SER A 6 9.93 4.86 5.50
N GLU A 7 11.04 5.48 5.11
CA GLU A 7 11.81 5.18 3.90
C GLU A 7 13.09 4.38 4.21
N HIS A 8 13.42 4.19 5.49
CA HIS A 8 14.66 3.53 5.87
C HIS A 8 14.56 2.00 5.68
N PRO A 9 15.46 1.37 4.91
CA PRO A 9 15.34 -0.03 4.48
C PRO A 9 15.37 -1.06 5.62
N LYS A 10 15.77 -0.65 6.83
CA LYS A 10 15.84 -1.52 8.04
C LYS A 10 14.73 -1.27 9.06
N VAL A 11 13.65 -0.55 8.72
CA VAL A 11 12.55 -0.37 9.67
C VAL A 11 11.85 -1.70 9.92
N ALA A 12 11.67 -1.99 11.20
CA ALA A 12 10.99 -3.20 11.65
C ALA A 12 9.51 -3.18 11.22
N PRO A 13 8.95 -4.34 10.80
CA PRO A 13 7.53 -4.44 10.42
C PRO A 13 6.57 -3.90 11.48
N LYS A 14 6.83 -4.13 12.77
CA LYS A 14 6.02 -3.61 13.88
C LYS A 14 5.91 -2.07 13.87
N THR A 15 7.00 -1.38 13.54
CA THR A 15 7.02 0.08 13.44
C THR A 15 6.22 0.55 12.23
N LEU A 16 6.36 -0.12 11.08
CA LEU A 16 5.57 0.17 9.87
C LEU A 16 4.06 -0.04 10.12
N THR A 17 3.68 -1.09 10.84
CA THR A 17 2.29 -1.36 11.24
C THR A 17 1.72 -0.22 12.08
N ARG A 18 2.48 0.31 13.04
CA ARG A 18 2.05 1.49 13.82
C ARG A 18 1.89 2.73 12.92
N LEU A 19 2.89 3.01 12.08
CA LEU A 19 2.90 4.17 11.18
C LEU A 19 1.84 4.10 10.07
N SER A 20 1.35 2.92 9.73
CA SER A 20 0.28 2.77 8.73
C SER A 20 -1.06 3.40 9.16
N HIS A 21 -1.23 3.71 10.46
CA HIS A 21 -2.40 4.40 11.00
C HIS A 21 -2.17 5.92 11.14
N HIS A 22 -1.03 6.43 10.68
CA HIS A 22 -0.68 7.82 10.82
C HIS A 22 -1.65 8.72 10.02
N PRO A 23 -2.09 9.87 10.55
CA PRO A 23 -3.04 10.76 9.87
C PRO A 23 -2.55 11.27 8.52
N TYR A 24 -1.25 11.56 8.39
CA TYR A 24 -0.65 11.97 7.12
C TYR A 24 -0.66 10.87 6.05
N ALA A 25 -1.34 11.14 4.94
CA ALA A 25 -1.42 10.31 3.74
C ALA A 25 -0.03 9.88 3.21
N ALA A 26 0.90 10.82 3.12
CA ALA A 26 2.27 10.56 2.66
C ALA A 26 3.00 9.48 3.48
N ILE A 27 2.72 9.36 4.78
CA ILE A 27 3.29 8.29 5.61
C ILE A 27 2.65 6.95 5.23
N ARG A 28 1.32 6.89 5.08
CA ARG A 28 0.62 5.65 4.68
C ARG A 28 1.05 5.17 3.28
N GLU A 29 1.28 6.09 2.35
CA GLU A 29 1.87 5.79 1.04
C GLU A 29 3.26 5.16 1.17
N ASN A 30 4.13 5.76 2.00
CA ASN A 30 5.45 5.20 2.28
C ASN A 30 5.35 3.77 2.81
N ILE A 31 4.43 3.51 3.74
CA ILE A 31 4.22 2.15 4.26
C ILE A 31 3.70 1.20 3.16
N ALA A 32 2.79 1.64 2.30
CA ALA A 32 2.24 0.79 1.24
C ALA A 32 3.29 0.35 0.21
N ARG A 33 4.31 1.18 -0.06
CA ARG A 33 5.44 0.85 -0.97
C ARG A 33 6.63 0.22 -0.28
N HIS A 34 6.71 0.24 1.05
CA HIS A 34 7.91 -0.19 1.77
C HIS A 34 8.10 -1.73 1.68
N PRO A 35 9.30 -2.22 1.34
CA PRO A 35 9.56 -3.63 1.07
C PRO A 35 9.56 -4.51 2.33
N ASN A 36 9.51 -3.94 3.53
CA ASN A 36 9.39 -4.68 4.80
C ASN A 36 7.99 -4.61 5.41
N THR A 37 7.02 -3.97 4.74
CA THR A 37 5.65 -3.93 5.27
C THR A 37 5.04 -5.33 5.20
N ASP A 38 4.40 -5.75 6.29
CA ASP A 38 3.81 -7.08 6.38
C ASP A 38 2.50 -7.21 5.59
N GLY A 39 2.17 -8.44 5.21
CA GLY A 39 0.97 -8.75 4.45
C GLY A 39 -0.34 -8.30 5.12
N PRO A 40 -0.52 -8.43 6.45
CA PRO A 40 -1.70 -7.92 7.15
C PRO A 40 -1.85 -6.40 7.05
N THR A 41 -0.77 -5.63 7.20
CA THR A 41 -0.79 -4.17 7.04
C THR A 41 -1.10 -3.77 5.61
N LEU A 42 -0.47 -4.41 4.63
CA LEU A 42 -0.76 -4.18 3.20
C LEU A 42 -2.23 -4.50 2.87
N SER A 43 -2.77 -5.57 3.45
CA SER A 43 -4.18 -5.94 3.29
C SER A 43 -5.13 -4.88 3.86
N ARG A 44 -4.81 -4.28 5.01
CA ARG A 44 -5.58 -3.17 5.58
C ARG A 44 -5.48 -1.92 4.70
N LEU A 45 -4.26 -1.51 4.33
CA LEU A 45 -4.02 -0.33 3.49
C LEU A 45 -4.72 -0.43 2.12
N SER A 46 -4.81 -1.64 1.54
CA SER A 46 -5.54 -1.85 0.28
C SER A 46 -7.06 -1.59 0.35
N ARG A 47 -7.62 -1.57 1.57
CA ARG A 47 -9.04 -1.31 1.85
C ARG A 47 -9.27 0.10 2.38
N ASP A 48 -8.21 0.89 2.56
CA ASP A 48 -8.32 2.28 2.97
C ASP A 48 -9.08 3.06 1.88
N ARG A 49 -10.17 3.72 2.29
CA ARG A 49 -11.03 4.52 1.41
C ARG A 49 -10.64 5.99 1.40
N SER A 50 -9.85 6.44 2.38
CA SER A 50 -9.38 7.83 2.44
C SER A 50 -8.47 8.17 1.27
N GLN A 51 -7.78 7.17 0.74
CA GLN A 51 -6.88 7.30 -0.39
C GLN A 51 -6.75 5.97 -1.13
N PRO A 52 -6.62 5.95 -2.46
CA PRO A 52 -6.53 4.71 -3.22
C PRO A 52 -5.18 3.96 -3.07
N LEU A 53 -4.66 3.71 -1.86
CA LEU A 53 -3.35 3.06 -1.62
C LEU A 53 -3.21 1.65 -2.21
N TRP A 54 -4.31 1.05 -2.65
CA TRP A 54 -4.33 -0.27 -3.27
C TRP A 54 -3.45 -0.38 -4.52
N TYR A 55 -3.20 0.70 -5.26
CA TYR A 55 -2.27 0.63 -6.41
C TYR A 55 -0.83 0.40 -5.95
N LEU A 56 -0.39 1.02 -4.85
CA LEU A 56 0.95 0.78 -4.27
C LEU A 56 1.07 -0.66 -3.76
N VAL A 57 0.03 -1.15 -3.09
CA VAL A 57 -0.02 -2.53 -2.58
C VAL A 57 0.05 -3.55 -3.72
N ALA A 58 -0.52 -3.24 -4.90
CA ALA A 58 -0.48 -4.11 -6.08
C ALA A 58 0.94 -4.37 -6.61
N PHE A 59 1.91 -3.53 -6.28
CA PHE A 59 3.31 -3.66 -6.68
C PHE A 59 4.25 -4.00 -5.52
N ASN A 60 3.73 -4.18 -4.30
CA ASN A 60 4.55 -4.53 -3.15
C ASN A 60 4.91 -6.04 -3.15
N PRO A 61 6.20 -6.42 -3.05
CA PRO A 61 6.61 -7.82 -3.05
C PRO A 61 6.07 -8.63 -1.86
N ASN A 62 5.83 -7.99 -0.71
CA ASN A 62 5.30 -8.64 0.49
C ASN A 62 3.76 -8.69 0.55
N ALA A 63 3.08 -8.10 -0.44
CA ALA A 63 1.64 -8.23 -0.52
C ALA A 63 1.28 -9.71 -0.77
N PRO A 64 0.26 -10.26 -0.08
CA PRO A 64 -0.18 -11.64 -0.32
C PRO A 64 -0.48 -11.87 -1.81
N GLY A 65 0.02 -12.95 -2.40
CA GLY A 65 -0.11 -13.24 -3.83
C GLY A 65 -1.53 -13.09 -4.39
N PRO A 66 -2.57 -13.65 -3.74
CA PRO A 66 -3.96 -13.47 -4.17
C PRO A 66 -4.42 -12.00 -4.13
N LEU A 67 -4.03 -11.25 -3.10
CA LEU A 67 -4.34 -9.82 -2.99
C LEU A 67 -3.66 -9.05 -4.13
N ARG A 68 -2.38 -9.31 -4.37
CA ARG A 68 -1.60 -8.62 -5.41
C ARG A 68 -2.21 -8.84 -6.80
N LYS A 69 -2.54 -10.08 -7.16
CA LYS A 69 -3.23 -10.42 -8.42
C LYS A 69 -4.56 -9.69 -8.56
N LYS A 70 -5.41 -9.74 -7.52
CA LYS A 70 -6.71 -9.06 -7.51
C LYS A 70 -6.59 -7.56 -7.75
N LEU A 71 -5.61 -6.90 -7.13
CA LEU A 71 -5.39 -5.47 -7.28
C LEU A 71 -4.82 -5.10 -8.65
N GLN A 72 -3.94 -5.94 -9.22
CA GLN A 72 -3.45 -5.76 -10.59
C GLN A 72 -4.57 -5.93 -11.63
N GLU A 73 -5.44 -6.93 -11.46
CA GLU A 73 -6.63 -7.10 -12.30
C GLU A 73 -7.58 -5.90 -12.18
N ARG A 74 -7.79 -5.39 -10.97
CA ARG A 74 -8.57 -4.16 -10.75
C ARG A 74 -7.98 -2.99 -11.56
N MET A 75 -6.65 -2.84 -11.57
CA MET A 75 -5.98 -1.80 -12.34
C MET A 75 -6.22 -1.97 -13.84
N ARG A 76 -6.08 -3.21 -14.35
CA ARG A 76 -6.33 -3.53 -15.76
C ARG A 76 -7.76 -3.15 -16.18
N ARG A 77 -8.75 -3.55 -15.37
CA ARG A 77 -10.18 -3.21 -15.61
C ARG A 77 -10.45 -1.71 -15.56
N LEU A 78 -9.71 -0.94 -14.77
CA LEU A 78 -9.85 0.51 -14.71
C LEU A 78 -9.23 1.20 -15.93
N GLY A 79 -8.15 0.65 -16.50
CA GLY A 79 -7.57 1.12 -17.76
C GLY A 79 -8.36 0.68 -19.00
N GLU A 80 -9.07 -0.45 -18.93
CA GLU A 80 -9.96 -0.96 -20.00
C GLU A 80 -11.32 -0.23 -20.04
N LYS A 81 -11.71 0.48 -18.98
CA LYS A 81 -12.92 1.31 -19.02
C LYS A 81 -12.66 2.51 -19.92
N PRO A 82 -13.33 2.65 -21.07
CA PRO A 82 -13.25 3.88 -21.85
C PRO A 82 -13.72 5.04 -20.96
N ALA A 83 -13.00 6.16 -21.04
CA ALA A 83 -13.38 7.41 -20.39
C ALA A 83 -14.66 7.94 -21.06
N THR A 84 -15.82 7.39 -20.74
CA THR A 84 -17.12 7.92 -21.16
C THR A 84 -18.24 7.24 -20.37
N GLN A 85 -18.83 8.00 -19.45
CA GLN A 85 -20.27 8.27 -19.37
C GLN A 85 -20.47 9.49 -18.49
#